data_AF-A0A7X6DQH7-F1
#
_entry.id   AF-A0A7X6DQH7-F1
#
_cell.length_a   1.000
_cell.length_b   1.000
_cell.length_c   1.000
_cell.angle_alpha   90.00
_cell.angle_beta   90.00
_cell.angle_gamma   90.00
#
_symmetry.space_group_name_H-M   'P 1'
#
loop_
_entity.id
_entity.type
_entity.pdbx_description
1 polymer ?
#
loop_
_entity_poly.entity_id
_entity_poly.type
_entity_poly.pdbx_seq_one_letter_code
_entity_poly.pdbx_strand_id
1 'polypeptide(L)'
;MNPVLVCPNCRTPTEYQGSGQPACSACGTKLSARADAAGNQAAERQRPLLLLVLMVFLASLATIGLIITFMTVTVPGNEDYIVDNRLATQSDFLVKMLPFILLYVAAVPIAYGLWKERPWTRPLLVAFFAIPEFGKYLTPRWSDAPAHAFIPRFILSAILIGLLSWYLYKKRNVVRYYNALSGLKSDS
;
A
#
# COMPACT_ATOMS: atom_id res chain seq x y z
N MET A 1 2.32 -19.46 8.10
CA MET A 1 3.49 -20.18 8.65
C MET A 1 3.60 -19.82 10.11
N ASN A 2 3.49 -20.80 11.00
CA ASN A 2 3.66 -20.58 12.43
C ASN A 2 5.16 -20.46 12.73
N PRO A 3 5.57 -19.56 13.63
CA PRO A 3 6.97 -19.49 14.03
C PRO A 3 7.36 -20.78 14.76
N VAL A 4 8.45 -21.40 14.31
CA VAL A 4 9.07 -22.56 14.96
C VAL A 4 10.03 -22.03 16.02
N LEU A 5 9.71 -22.25 17.29
CA LEU A 5 10.56 -21.89 18.42
C LEU A 5 11.34 -23.12 18.87
N VAL A 6 12.66 -22.96 19.08
CA VAL A 6 13.52 -24.02 19.63
C VAL A 6 13.52 -23.92 21.15
N CYS A 7 13.12 -24.99 21.84
CA CYS A 7 13.10 -25.01 23.30
C CYS A 7 14.53 -24.90 23.88
N PRO A 8 14.80 -24.00 24.85
CA PRO A 8 16.15 -23.87 25.42
C PRO A 8 16.60 -25.08 26.23
N ASN A 9 15.66 -25.89 26.74
CA ASN A 9 15.98 -27.05 27.58
C ASN A 9 16.26 -28.31 26.73
N CYS A 10 15.37 -28.65 25.79
CA CYS A 10 15.47 -29.89 25.01
C CYS A 10 15.82 -29.69 23.53
N ARG A 11 16.02 -28.44 23.07
CA ARG A 11 16.33 -28.07 21.67
C ARG A 11 15.37 -28.61 20.61
N THR A 12 14.17 -29.02 20.99
CA THR A 12 13.17 -29.47 20.02
C THR A 12 12.47 -28.27 19.38
N PRO A 13 12.22 -28.32 18.06
CA PRO A 13 11.38 -27.34 17.37
C PRO A 13 9.93 -27.56 17.79
N THR A 14 9.30 -26.51 18.31
CA THR A 14 7.89 -26.51 18.73
C THR A 14 7.11 -25.48 17.94
N GLU A 15 5.96 -25.89 17.40
CA GLU A 15 5.01 -24.97 16.75
C GLU A 15 4.26 -24.16 17.80
N TYR A 16 4.26 -22.84 17.64
CA TYR A 16 3.51 -21.95 18.50
C TYR A 16 2.00 -22.01 18.19
N GLN A 17 1.23 -22.74 19.01
CA GLN A 17 -0.23 -22.64 19.03
C GLN A 17 -0.63 -21.48 19.94
N GLY A 18 -0.81 -20.30 19.34
CA GLY A 18 -1.13 -19.07 20.07
C GLY A 18 -2.49 -19.14 20.76
N SER A 19 -2.49 -19.49 22.05
CA SER A 19 -3.40 -19.01 23.11
C SER A 19 -3.22 -19.88 24.38
N GLY A 20 -2.31 -19.49 25.27
CA GLY A 20 -2.03 -20.18 26.53
C GLY A 20 -0.53 -20.15 26.87
N GLN A 21 -0.15 -20.35 28.15
CA GLN A 21 1.26 -20.49 28.54
C GLN A 21 1.88 -21.60 27.69
N PRO A 22 2.75 -21.31 26.70
CA PRO A 22 3.25 -22.34 25.83
C PRO A 22 4.23 -23.18 26.63
N ALA A 23 3.86 -24.41 26.89
CA ALA A 23 4.77 -25.43 27.37
C ALA A 23 5.36 -26.12 26.14
N CYS A 24 6.66 -26.42 26.18
CA CYS A 24 7.26 -27.25 25.13
C CYS A 24 6.56 -28.62 25.12
N SER A 25 6.07 -29.07 23.96
CA SER A 25 5.37 -30.37 23.86
C SER A 25 6.26 -31.57 24.17
N ALA A 26 7.58 -31.42 24.01
CA ALA A 26 8.54 -32.50 24.24
C ALA A 26 8.96 -32.63 25.71
N CYS A 27 9.08 -31.53 26.46
CA CYS A 27 9.63 -31.54 27.82
C CYS A 27 8.77 -30.83 28.87
N GLY A 28 7.63 -30.25 28.49
CA GLY A 28 6.69 -29.59 29.39
C GLY A 28 7.20 -28.31 30.04
N THR A 29 8.43 -27.87 29.76
CA THR A 29 8.98 -26.65 30.37
C THR A 29 8.19 -25.44 29.90
N LYS A 30 7.77 -24.59 30.84
CA LYS A 30 7.20 -23.28 30.54
C LYS A 30 8.24 -22.47 29.76
N LEU A 31 7.88 -22.08 28.55
CA LEU A 31 8.71 -21.18 27.76
C LEU A 31 8.75 -19.83 28.48
N SER A 32 9.93 -19.21 28.49
CA SER A 32 10.10 -17.89 29.12
C SER A 32 9.24 -16.85 28.41
N ALA A 33 8.78 -15.81 29.12
CA ALA A 33 8.00 -14.72 28.53
C ALA A 33 8.69 -14.06 27.30
N ARG A 34 10.01 -14.19 27.16
CA ARG A 34 10.77 -13.79 25.97
C ARG A 34 10.49 -14.65 24.73
N ALA A 35 10.37 -15.97 24.89
CA ALA A 35 10.04 -16.86 23.79
C ALA A 35 8.59 -16.66 23.33
N ASP A 36 7.69 -16.36 24.28
CA ASP A 36 6.29 -16.01 24.00
C ASP A 36 6.20 -14.67 23.27
N ALA A 37 6.99 -13.69 23.71
CA ALA A 37 7.10 -12.41 23.03
C ALA A 37 7.65 -12.59 21.61
N ALA A 38 8.68 -13.40 21.40
CA ALA A 38 9.26 -13.67 20.09
C ALA A 38 8.29 -14.42 19.15
N GLY A 39 7.56 -15.42 19.66
CA GLY A 39 6.53 -16.15 18.90
C GLY A 39 5.36 -15.24 18.52
N ASN A 40 4.88 -14.43 19.45
CA ASN A 40 3.82 -13.46 19.19
C ASN A 40 4.27 -12.37 18.22
N GLN A 41 5.51 -11.87 18.34
CA GLN A 41 6.08 -10.90 17.39
C GLN A 41 6.24 -11.49 15.98
N ALA A 42 6.63 -12.76 15.87
CA ALA A 42 6.74 -13.43 14.58
C ALA A 42 5.37 -13.70 13.93
N ALA A 43 4.35 -14.04 14.74
CA ALA A 43 2.97 -14.15 14.28
C ALA A 43 2.37 -12.78 13.90
N GLU A 44 2.64 -11.73 14.68
CA GLU A 44 2.24 -10.34 14.40
C GLU A 44 2.94 -9.74 13.18
N ARG A 45 4.06 -10.33 12.73
CA ARG A 45 4.76 -9.95 11.49
C ARG A 45 4.05 -10.39 10.22
N GLN A 46 2.96 -11.16 10.30
CA GLN A 46 2.15 -11.46 9.13
C GLN A 46 1.58 -10.17 8.54
N ARG A 47 2.09 -9.81 7.35
CA ARG A 47 1.64 -8.63 6.61
C ARG A 47 0.11 -8.68 6.47
N PRO A 48 -0.62 -7.66 6.96
CA PRO A 48 -2.06 -7.68 6.88
C PRO A 48 -2.50 -7.61 5.41
N LEU A 49 -3.52 -8.39 5.07
CA LEU A 49 -3.92 -8.68 3.68
C LEU A 49 -4.15 -7.41 2.84
N LEU A 50 -4.74 -6.36 3.42
CA LEU A 50 -4.98 -5.10 2.70
C LEU A 50 -3.68 -4.41 2.28
N LEU A 51 -2.62 -4.43 3.10
CA LEU A 51 -1.32 -3.83 2.75
C LEU A 51 -0.66 -4.59 1.60
N LEU A 52 -0.86 -5.91 1.54
CA LEU A 52 -0.40 -6.73 0.42
C LEU A 52 -1.19 -6.40 -0.87
N VAL A 53 -2.53 -6.33 -0.78
CA VAL A 53 -3.38 -5.93 -1.91
C VAL A 53 -2.99 -4.54 -2.42
N LEU A 54 -2.75 -3.60 -1.50
CA LEU A 54 -2.38 -2.23 -1.84
C LEU A 54 -0.99 -2.14 -2.49
N MET A 55 -0.04 -2.96 -2.03
CA MET A 55 1.27 -3.08 -2.66
C MET A 55 1.16 -3.61 -4.09
N VAL A 56 0.38 -4.68 -4.31
CA VAL A 56 0.15 -5.24 -5.65
C VAL A 56 -0.56 -4.24 -6.56
N PHE A 57 -1.56 -3.53 -6.03
CA PHE A 57 -2.30 -2.50 -6.75
C PHE A 57 -1.40 -1.32 -7.17
N LEU A 58 -0.56 -0.82 -6.27
CA LEU A 58 0.37 0.26 -6.63
C LEU A 58 1.45 -0.20 -7.61
N ALA A 59 1.93 -1.44 -7.47
CA ALA A 59 2.88 -2.02 -8.41
C ALA A 59 2.26 -2.18 -9.81
N SER A 60 1.00 -2.62 -9.91
CA SER A 60 0.33 -2.73 -11.21
C SER A 60 0.09 -1.35 -11.84
N LEU A 61 -0.30 -0.35 -11.06
CA LEU A 61 -0.42 1.04 -11.54
C LEU A 61 0.92 1.57 -12.07
N ALA A 62 2.01 1.36 -11.34
CA ALA A 62 3.35 1.77 -11.77
C ALA A 62 3.75 1.10 -13.10
N THR A 63 3.50 -0.20 -13.25
CA THR A 63 3.79 -0.94 -14.48
C THR A 63 2.96 -0.42 -15.66
N ILE A 64 1.66 -0.21 -15.47
CA ILE A 64 0.78 0.36 -16.49
C ILE A 64 1.28 1.74 -16.92
N GLY A 65 1.63 2.60 -15.96
CA GLY A 65 2.17 3.91 -16.28
C GLY A 65 3.48 3.88 -17.05
N LEU A 66 4.36 2.93 -16.74
CA LEU A 66 5.60 2.73 -17.48
C LEU A 66 5.32 2.30 -18.92
N ILE A 67 4.38 1.36 -19.13
CA ILE A 67 3.95 0.93 -20.47
C ILE A 67 3.38 2.10 -21.27
N ILE A 68 2.47 2.88 -20.66
CA ILE A 68 1.87 4.06 -21.31
C ILE A 68 2.96 5.07 -21.66
N THR A 69 3.84 5.39 -20.72
CA THR A 69 4.94 6.35 -20.92
C THR A 69 5.86 5.87 -22.05
N PHE A 70 6.22 4.59 -22.04
CA PHE A 70 7.04 3.98 -23.09
C PHE A 70 6.36 4.12 -24.45
N MET A 71 5.08 3.74 -24.58
CA MET A 71 4.32 3.90 -25.82
C MET A 71 4.29 5.37 -26.27
N THR A 72 4.10 6.33 -25.36
CA THR A 72 4.06 7.76 -25.73
C THR A 72 5.39 8.30 -26.25
N VAL A 73 6.51 7.75 -25.79
CA VAL A 73 7.87 8.20 -26.14
C VAL A 73 8.40 7.47 -27.37
N THR A 74 8.04 6.19 -27.57
CA THR A 74 8.58 5.36 -28.65
C THR A 74 7.79 5.42 -29.95
N VAL A 75 6.53 5.85 -29.92
CA VAL A 75 5.76 5.99 -31.16
C VAL A 75 6.24 7.26 -31.89
N PRO A 76 6.79 7.16 -33.11
CA PRO A 76 7.30 8.31 -33.85
C PRO A 76 6.17 9.31 -34.14
N GLY A 77 6.41 10.58 -33.81
CA GLY A 77 5.41 11.66 -33.70
C GLY A 77 4.83 12.22 -35.01
N ASN A 78 4.58 11.37 -36.01
CA ASN A 78 4.10 11.81 -37.34
C ASN A 78 2.69 11.33 -37.69
N GLU A 79 2.00 10.62 -36.79
CA GLU A 79 0.63 10.17 -37.06
C GLU A 79 -0.37 10.89 -36.14
N ASP A 80 -1.40 11.47 -36.74
CA ASP A 80 -2.45 12.18 -36.03
C ASP A 80 -3.24 11.20 -35.14
N TYR A 81 -3.29 11.46 -33.83
CA TYR A 81 -4.07 10.64 -32.91
C TYR A 81 -5.51 11.12 -32.87
N ILE A 82 -6.49 10.22 -33.01
CA ILE A 82 -7.89 10.59 -32.81
C ILE A 82 -8.18 10.57 -31.31
N VAL A 83 -8.28 11.75 -30.71
CA VAL A 83 -8.73 11.94 -29.32
C VAL A 83 -10.03 12.71 -29.36
N ASP A 84 -11.12 12.14 -28.82
CA ASP A 84 -12.46 12.75 -28.81
C ASP A 84 -12.96 13.19 -30.21
N ASN A 85 -12.81 12.32 -31.22
CA ASN A 85 -13.15 12.61 -32.63
C ASN A 85 -12.39 13.79 -33.26
N ARG A 86 -11.24 14.20 -32.70
CA ARG A 86 -10.36 15.23 -33.28
C ARG A 86 -8.96 14.68 -33.49
N LEU A 87 -8.32 15.09 -34.59
CA LEU A 87 -6.89 14.88 -34.82
C LEU A 87 -6.15 15.71 -33.76
N ALA A 88 -5.50 15.05 -32.82
CA ALA A 88 -4.75 15.64 -31.74
C ALA A 88 -3.26 15.45 -31.99
N THR A 89 -2.52 16.53 -31.82
CA THR A 89 -1.06 16.51 -31.88
C THR A 89 -0.50 15.71 -30.70
N GLN A 90 0.70 15.14 -30.84
CA GLN A 90 1.39 14.44 -29.75
C GLN A 90 1.53 15.32 -28.49
N SER A 91 1.72 16.64 -28.67
CA SER A 91 1.75 17.61 -27.57
C SER A 91 0.42 17.72 -26.82
N ASP A 92 -0.71 17.75 -27.52
CA ASP A 92 -2.03 17.80 -26.88
C ASP A 92 -2.33 16.52 -26.10
N PHE A 93 -1.93 15.38 -26.66
CA PHE A 93 -2.04 14.09 -26.01
C PHE A 93 -1.17 14.02 -24.73
N LEU A 94 0.08 14.47 -24.79
CA LEU A 94 0.98 14.50 -23.64
C LEU A 94 0.47 15.42 -22.53
N VAL A 95 -0.07 16.60 -22.86
CA VAL A 95 -0.65 17.51 -21.86
C VAL A 95 -1.86 16.88 -21.16
N LYS A 96 -2.72 16.15 -21.91
CA LYS A 96 -3.84 15.39 -21.32
C LYS A 96 -3.37 14.22 -20.46
N MET A 97 -2.32 13.52 -20.87
CA MET A 97 -1.81 12.33 -20.17
C MET A 97 -0.89 12.66 -18.99
N LEU A 98 -0.34 13.87 -18.93
CA LEU A 98 0.66 14.27 -17.94
C LEU A 98 0.28 13.96 -16.49
N PRO A 99 -0.93 14.29 -15.98
CA PRO A 99 -1.25 13.97 -14.59
C PRO A 99 -1.44 12.48 -14.33
N PHE A 100 -1.84 11.69 -15.34
CA PHE A 100 -1.87 10.24 -15.21
C PHE A 100 -0.42 9.71 -15.09
N ILE A 101 0.49 10.19 -15.93
CA ILE A 101 1.91 9.85 -15.86
C ILE A 101 2.48 10.22 -14.48
N LEU A 102 2.23 11.44 -14.00
CA LEU A 102 2.67 11.88 -12.67
C LEU A 102 2.10 11.00 -11.55
N LEU A 103 0.83 10.61 -11.65
CA LEU A 103 0.20 9.70 -10.70
C LEU A 103 0.89 8.33 -10.70
N TYR A 104 1.15 7.75 -11.87
CA TYR A 104 1.81 6.44 -11.96
C TYR A 104 3.26 6.48 -11.47
N VAL A 105 4.00 7.54 -11.79
CA VAL A 105 5.37 7.75 -11.29
C VAL A 105 5.37 7.90 -9.77
N ALA A 106 4.39 8.60 -9.20
CA ALA A 106 4.24 8.74 -7.75
C ALA A 106 3.92 7.42 -7.03
N ALA A 107 3.34 6.43 -7.73
CA ALA A 107 3.05 5.12 -7.16
C ALA A 107 4.33 4.29 -6.88
N VAL A 108 5.40 4.50 -7.66
CA VAL A 108 6.67 3.77 -7.55
C VAL A 108 7.34 3.91 -6.17
N PRO A 109 7.64 5.12 -5.66
CA PRO A 109 8.27 5.27 -4.35
C PRO A 109 7.37 4.77 -3.21
N ILE A 110 6.05 4.85 -3.37
CA ILE A 110 5.10 4.36 -2.37
C ILE A 110 5.12 2.83 -2.34
N ALA A 111 5.02 2.17 -3.50
CA ALA A 111 5.14 0.71 -3.61
C ALA A 111 6.48 0.20 -3.06
N TYR A 112 7.58 0.86 -3.40
CA TYR A 112 8.90 0.55 -2.84
C TYR A 112 8.94 0.73 -1.31
N GLY A 113 8.37 1.83 -0.82
CA GLY A 113 8.25 2.08 0.61
C GLY A 113 7.45 1.00 1.33
N LEU A 114 6.32 0.56 0.77
CA LEU A 114 5.51 -0.54 1.32
C LEU A 114 6.30 -1.84 1.33
N TRP A 115 7.02 -2.14 0.25
CA TRP A 115 7.85 -3.34 0.16
C TRP A 115 8.94 -3.36 1.23
N LYS A 116 9.57 -2.20 1.49
CA LYS A 116 10.55 -1.97 2.56
C LYS A 116 9.94 -1.63 3.92
N GLU A 117 8.61 -1.74 4.06
CA GLU A 117 7.88 -1.58 5.32
C GLU A 117 8.17 -0.24 6.03
N ARG A 118 8.38 0.83 5.26
CA ARG A 118 8.78 2.14 5.80
C ARG A 118 7.59 2.86 6.45
N PRO A 119 7.76 3.53 7.61
CA PRO A 119 6.66 4.18 8.32
C PRO A 119 6.07 5.39 7.58
N TRP A 120 6.88 6.10 6.78
CA TRP A 120 6.44 7.25 5.98
C TRP A 120 5.46 6.87 4.85
N THR A 121 5.27 5.58 4.57
CA THR A 121 4.31 5.11 3.55
C THR A 121 2.86 5.37 3.93
N ARG A 122 2.54 5.37 5.23
CA ARG A 122 1.17 5.54 5.72
C ARG A 122 0.59 6.92 5.33
N PRO A 123 1.26 8.05 5.61
CA PRO A 123 0.75 9.35 5.16
C PRO A 123 0.80 9.50 3.64
N LEU A 124 1.83 8.96 2.95
CA LEU A 124 1.91 9.03 1.50
C LEU A 124 0.79 8.26 0.79
N LEU A 125 0.37 7.12 1.32
CA LEU A 125 -0.78 6.38 0.81
C LEU A 125 -2.05 7.22 0.85
N VAL A 126 -2.32 7.84 2.01
CA VAL A 126 -3.50 8.72 2.15
C VAL A 126 -3.41 9.89 1.17
N ALA A 127 -2.24 10.53 1.08
CA ALA A 127 -2.01 11.63 0.15
C ALA A 127 -2.17 11.20 -1.32
N PHE A 128 -1.70 10.02 -1.69
CA PHE A 128 -1.80 9.47 -3.05
C PHE A 128 -3.24 9.32 -3.53
N PHE A 129 -4.16 8.89 -2.66
CA PHE A 129 -5.58 8.83 -3.01
C PHE A 129 -6.29 10.16 -2.85
N ALA A 130 -5.88 10.99 -1.89
CA ALA A 130 -6.52 12.28 -1.63
C ALA A 130 -6.20 13.33 -2.70
N ILE A 131 -4.93 13.54 -3.03
CA ILE A 131 -4.48 14.65 -3.89
C ILE A 131 -5.16 14.62 -5.27
N PRO A 132 -5.23 13.50 -6.01
CA PRO A 132 -5.87 13.48 -7.32
C PRO A 132 -7.37 13.70 -7.24
N GLU A 133 -8.03 13.17 -6.19
CA GLU A 133 -9.46 13.37 -5.97
C GLU A 133 -9.77 14.83 -5.65
N PHE A 134 -9.00 15.45 -4.74
CA PHE A 134 -9.19 16.86 -4.40
C PHE A 134 -8.75 17.82 -5.52
N GLY A 135 -7.71 17.47 -6.28
CA GLY A 135 -7.17 18.27 -7.39
C GLY A 135 -8.16 18.46 -8.54
N LYS A 136 -9.02 17.47 -8.80
CA LYS A 136 -10.13 17.57 -9.77
C LYS A 136 -11.11 18.69 -9.42
N TYR A 137 -11.23 19.08 -8.15
CA TYR A 137 -12.14 20.15 -7.71
C TYR A 137 -11.51 21.54 -7.79
N LEU A 138 -10.18 21.62 -7.78
CA LEU A 138 -9.45 22.88 -7.90
C LEU A 138 -9.26 23.32 -9.36
N THR A 139 -9.47 22.42 -10.32
CA THR A 139 -9.23 22.69 -11.74
C THR A 139 -10.46 22.34 -12.60
N PRO A 140 -11.22 23.33 -13.09
CA PRO A 140 -12.44 23.12 -13.88
C PRO A 140 -12.22 22.32 -15.17
N ARG A 141 -10.97 22.32 -15.68
CA ARG A 141 -10.57 21.66 -16.93
C ARG A 141 -10.58 20.12 -16.86
N TRP A 142 -10.72 19.54 -15.68
CA TRP A 142 -10.60 18.09 -15.44
C TRP A 142 -11.91 17.45 -14.99
N SER A 143 -13.00 18.21 -14.86
CA SER A 143 -14.32 17.68 -14.50
C SER A 143 -15.26 17.68 -15.71
N ASP A 144 -15.23 16.60 -16.50
CA ASP A 144 -16.29 16.33 -17.49
C ASP A 144 -17.57 15.80 -16.83
N ALA A 145 -17.57 15.67 -15.50
CA ALA A 145 -18.70 15.18 -14.74
C ALA A 145 -19.81 16.24 -14.66
N PRO A 146 -21.06 15.86 -14.91
CA PRO A 146 -22.17 16.80 -14.78
C PRO A 146 -22.32 17.22 -13.31
N ALA A 147 -22.72 18.49 -13.08
CA ALA A 147 -22.76 19.09 -11.74
C ALA A 147 -23.57 18.28 -10.71
N HIS A 148 -24.59 17.53 -11.13
CA HIS A 148 -25.40 16.68 -10.24
C HIS A 148 -24.65 15.43 -9.73
N ALA A 149 -23.61 14.97 -10.44
CA ALA A 149 -22.79 13.84 -10.03
C ALA A 149 -21.63 14.24 -9.08
N PHE A 150 -21.46 15.54 -8.84
CA PHE A 150 -20.38 16.10 -8.03
C PHE A 150 -20.44 15.68 -6.56
N ILE A 151 -21.53 16.06 -5.88
CA ILE A 151 -21.73 15.83 -4.44
C ILE A 151 -21.63 14.33 -4.08
N PRO A 152 -22.32 13.40 -4.77
CA PRO A 152 -22.24 11.98 -4.40
C PRO A 152 -20.83 11.39 -4.60
N ARG A 153 -20.10 11.81 -5.66
CA ARG A 153 -18.71 11.38 -5.87
C ARG A 153 -17.78 11.90 -4.77
N PHE A 154 -17.92 13.17 -4.40
CA PHE A 154 -17.13 13.76 -3.32
C PHE A 154 -17.34 13.02 -1.99
N ILE A 155 -18.60 12.77 -1.62
CA ILE A 155 -18.95 12.06 -0.39
C ILE A 155 -18.35 10.64 -0.41
N LEU A 156 -18.49 9.91 -1.52
CA LEU A 156 -17.94 8.56 -1.65
C LEU A 156 -16.41 8.56 -1.52
N SER A 157 -15.71 9.45 -2.21
CA SER A 157 -14.25 9.57 -2.13
C SER A 157 -13.80 9.93 -0.71
N ALA A 158 -14.50 10.86 -0.04
CA ALA A 158 -14.21 11.22 1.35
C ALA A 158 -14.39 10.04 2.31
N ILE A 159 -15.44 9.24 2.14
CA ILE A 159 -15.66 8.01 2.93
C ILE A 159 -14.53 7.01 2.70
N LEU A 160 -14.15 6.76 1.44
CA LEU A 160 -13.09 5.80 1.11
C LEU A 160 -11.74 6.23 1.68
N ILE A 161 -11.38 7.51 1.56
CA ILE A 161 -10.15 8.07 2.14
C ILE A 161 -10.21 7.99 3.68
N GLY A 162 -11.36 8.31 4.28
CA GLY A 162 -11.59 8.19 5.71
C GLY A 162 -11.43 6.75 6.21
N LEU A 163 -11.98 5.77 5.49
CA LEU A 163 -11.85 4.35 5.79
C LEU A 163 -10.40 3.87 5.63
N LEU A 164 -9.70 4.30 4.58
CA LEU A 164 -8.29 4.00 4.38
C LEU A 164 -7.44 4.57 5.53
N SER A 165 -7.68 5.82 5.90
CA SER A 165 -6.99 6.48 7.02
C SER A 165 -7.30 5.77 8.34
N TRP A 166 -8.56 5.45 8.61
CA TRP A 166 -8.96 4.68 9.79
C TRP A 166 -8.29 3.30 9.83
N TYR A 167 -8.25 2.60 8.70
CA TYR A 167 -7.59 1.30 8.58
C TYR A 167 -6.10 1.42 8.90
N LEU A 168 -5.43 2.42 8.32
CA LEU A 168 -3.99 2.61 8.50
C LEU A 168 -3.65 3.01 9.93
N TYR A 169 -4.42 3.88 10.59
CA TYR A 169 -4.05 4.47 11.89
C TYR A 169 -4.78 3.92 13.11
N LYS A 170 -6.00 3.38 12.97
CA LYS A 170 -6.80 2.90 14.11
C LYS A 170 -6.96 1.39 14.17
N LYS A 171 -6.81 0.65 13.06
CA LYS A 171 -6.97 -0.81 13.09
C LYS A 171 -5.83 -1.45 13.89
N ARG A 172 -6.18 -2.08 15.02
CA ARG A 172 -5.23 -2.69 15.98
C ARG A 172 -4.14 -3.53 15.32
N ASN A 173 -4.51 -4.43 14.39
CA ASN A 173 -3.55 -5.33 13.74
C ASN A 173 -2.49 -4.56 12.92
N VAL A 174 -2.90 -3.49 12.23
CA VAL A 174 -2.01 -2.67 11.41
C VAL A 174 -1.09 -1.82 12.29
N VAL A 175 -1.65 -1.23 13.35
CA VAL A 175 -0.88 -0.43 14.31
C VAL A 175 0.17 -1.31 15.01
N ARG A 176 -0.21 -2.49 15.47
CA ARG A 176 0.74 -3.45 16.08
C ARG A 176 1.85 -3.85 15.12
N TYR A 177 1.49 -4.16 13.87
CA TYR A 177 2.47 -4.50 12.83
C TYR A 177 3.50 -3.37 12.62
N TYR A 178 3.06 -2.11 12.44
CA TYR A 178 3.99 -0.99 12.29
C TYR A 178 4.79 -0.68 13.58
N ASN A 179 4.21 -0.87 14.76
CA ASN A 179 4.91 -0.68 16.03
C ASN A 179 6.00 -1.74 16.24
N ALA A 180 5.73 -2.99 15.88
CA ALA A 180 6.72 -4.07 15.92
C ALA A 180 7.90 -3.77 14.96
N LEU A 181 7.61 -3.20 13.78
CA LEU A 181 8.64 -2.77 12.84
C LEU A 181 9.51 -1.62 13.37
N SER A 182 8.92 -0.65 14.08
CA SER A 182 9.69 0.45 14.66
C SER A 182 10.59 0.00 15.81
N GLY A 183 10.14 -0.94 16.64
CA GLY A 183 10.94 -1.46 17.76
C GLY A 183 12.19 -2.24 17.32
N LEU A 184 12.13 -2.94 16.18
CA LEU A 184 13.31 -3.63 15.66
C LEU A 184 14.38 -2.69 15.09
N LYS A 185 13.97 -1.51 14.62
CA LYS A 185 14.90 -0.52 14.06
C LYS A 185 15.62 0.27 15.14
N SER A 186 15.10 0.33 16.37
CA SER A 186 15.81 0.95 17.50
C SER A 186 16.88 0.05 18.11
N ASP A 187 16.76 -1.27 17.91
CA ASP A 187 17.65 -2.28 18.49
C ASP A 187 18.82 -2.67 17.56
N SER A 188 18.86 -2.09 16.34
CA SER A 188 19.90 -2.29 15.33
C SER A 188 20.78 -1.06 15.16
#